data_AF-A0A3B4UYI4-F1
#
_entry.id   AF-A0A3B4UYI4-F1
#
_cell.length_a   1.000
_cell.length_b   1.000
_cell.length_c   1.000
_cell.angle_alpha   90.00
_cell.angle_beta   90.00
_cell.angle_gamma   90.00
#
_symmetry.space_group_name_H-M   'P 1'
#
loop_
_entity.id
_entity.type
_entity.pdbx_description
1 polymer ?
#
loop_
_entity_poly.entity_id
_entity_poly.type
_entity_poly.pdbx_seq_one_letter_code
_entity_poly.pdbx_strand_id
1 'polypeptide(L)'
;MAGVMVSAELKFRDGQREKICIKVQNDMSSLIHGINDLNVNVSRLLSELVELEKSRGDCEDEEDSDEDEPEDLQNSELQPPAKRSKT
;
A
#
# COMPACT_ATOMS: atom_id res chain seq x y z
N MET A 1 24.20 9.66 28.66
CA MET A 1 24.46 8.50 27.78
C MET A 1 23.51 8.62 26.59
N ALA A 2 24.01 8.51 25.36
CA ALA A 2 23.14 8.46 24.18
C ALA A 2 22.37 7.12 24.20
N GLY A 3 21.04 7.17 24.12
CA GLY A 3 20.22 5.97 24.03
C GLY A 3 20.41 5.31 22.66
N VAL A 4 20.42 3.97 22.61
CA VAL A 4 20.38 3.24 21.36
C VAL A 4 18.98 3.40 20.76
N MET A 5 18.90 3.70 19.47
CA MET A 5 17.63 3.96 18.79
C MET A 5 17.63 3.31 17.42
N VAL A 6 16.46 2.84 16.99
CA VAL A 6 16.19 2.48 15.60
C VAL A 6 15.32 3.58 15.02
N SER A 7 15.61 4.04 13.80
CA SER A 7 14.86 5.11 13.17
C SER A 7 14.61 4.88 11.70
N ALA A 8 13.45 5.32 11.22
CA ALA A 8 13.13 5.48 9.81
C ALA A 8 12.96 6.96 9.48
N GLU A 9 13.25 7.34 8.25
CA GLU A 9 13.00 8.68 7.71
C GLU A 9 12.26 8.55 6.39
N LEU A 10 11.12 9.23 6.27
CA LEU A 10 10.38 9.40 5.03
C LEU A 10 10.68 10.80 4.48
N LYS A 11 10.99 10.87 3.18
CA LYS A 11 11.20 12.15 2.47
C LYS A 11 10.09 12.31 1.43
N PHE A 12 9.33 13.38 1.55
CA PHE A 12 8.26 13.75 0.63
C PHE A 12 8.81 14.45 -0.62
N ARG A 13 7.97 14.53 -1.66
CA ARG A 13 8.33 15.17 -2.94
C ARG A 13 8.55 16.68 -2.81
N ASP A 14 7.87 17.32 -1.86
CA ASP A 14 8.04 18.74 -1.52
C ASP A 14 9.32 19.02 -0.70
N GLY A 15 10.10 17.98 -0.39
CA GLY A 15 11.33 18.07 0.38
C GLY A 15 11.14 17.99 1.90
N GLN A 16 9.90 17.94 2.39
CA GLN A 16 9.63 17.68 3.80
C GLN A 16 10.14 16.29 4.22
N ARG A 17 10.48 16.16 5.50
CA ARG A 17 11.00 14.92 6.07
C ARG A 17 10.27 14.60 7.35
N GLU A 18 9.87 13.35 7.49
CA GLU A 18 9.26 12.82 8.69
C GLU A 18 10.13 11.70 9.25
N LYS A 19 10.43 11.76 10.55
CA LYS A 19 11.33 10.82 11.21
C LYS A 19 10.61 10.09 12.32
N ILE A 20 10.65 8.76 12.27
CA ILE A 20 10.14 7.89 13.32
C ILE A 20 11.35 7.34 14.08
N CYS A 21 11.37 7.51 15.40
CA CYS A 21 12.46 7.03 16.26
C CYS A 21 11.90 6.17 17.39
N ILE A 22 12.44 4.97 17.55
CA ILE A 22 12.11 4.07 18.65
C ILE A 22 13.37 3.85 19.48
N LYS A 23 13.27 4.18 20.77
CA LYS A 23 14.33 3.92 21.74
C LYS A 23 14.34 2.44 22.06
N VAL A 24 15.52 1.84 22.04
CA VAL A 24 15.72 0.44 22.39
C VAL A 24 16.80 0.31 23.45
N GLN A 25 16.77 -0.77 24.21
CA GLN A 25 17.88 -1.14 25.08
C GLN A 25 19.00 -1.79 24.25
N ASN A 26 20.20 -1.90 24.84
CA ASN A 26 21.36 -2.49 24.18
C ASN A 26 21.35 -4.02 24.29
N ASP A 27 20.30 -4.64 23.78
CA ASP A 27 20.14 -6.09 23.71
C ASP A 27 19.34 -6.51 22.47
N MET A 28 19.51 -7.77 22.07
CA MET A 28 18.94 -8.27 20.81
C MET A 28 17.41 -8.34 20.84
N SER A 29 16.81 -8.68 21.98
CA SER A 29 15.36 -8.78 22.12
C SER A 29 14.71 -7.40 21.96
N SER A 30 15.25 -6.39 22.64
CA SER A 30 14.82 -5.00 22.50
C SER A 30 14.98 -4.47 21.07
N LEU A 31 16.06 -4.86 20.38
CA LEU A 31 16.25 -4.49 18.97
C LEU A 31 15.19 -5.13 18.06
N ILE A 32 14.89 -6.42 18.22
CA ILE A 32 13.86 -7.13 17.45
C ILE A 32 12.48 -6.48 17.66
N HIS A 33 12.11 -6.20 18.92
CA HIS A 33 10.87 -5.50 19.22
C HIS A 33 10.84 -4.10 18.61
N GLY A 34 11.93 -3.32 18.75
CA GLY A 34 12.02 -1.99 18.17
C GLY A 34 11.91 -1.98 16.64
N ILE A 35 12.45 -2.99 15.95
CA ILE A 35 12.29 -3.15 14.50
C ILE A 35 10.83 -3.47 14.13
N ASN A 36 10.17 -4.37 14.88
CA ASN A 36 8.76 -4.70 14.64
C ASN A 36 7.85 -3.48 14.86
N ASP A 37 8.07 -2.74 15.94
CA ASP A 37 7.35 -1.50 16.22
C ASP A 37 7.60 -0.45 15.13
N LEU A 38 8.83 -0.34 14.63
CA LEU A 38 9.15 0.57 13.54
C LEU A 38 8.40 0.19 12.27
N ASN A 39 8.36 -1.11 11.95
CA ASN A 39 7.67 -1.63 10.78
C ASN A 39 6.16 -1.35 10.84
N VAL A 40 5.53 -1.55 11.99
CA VAL A 40 4.10 -1.23 12.20
C VAL A 40 3.85 0.27 12.01
N ASN A 41 4.67 1.13 12.60
CA ASN A 41 4.52 2.58 12.48
C ASN A 41 4.72 3.07 11.04
N VAL A 42 5.75 2.57 10.34
CA VAL A 42 6.02 2.92 8.95
C VAL A 42 4.89 2.41 8.04
N SER A 43 4.43 1.17 8.24
CA SER A 43 3.32 0.62 7.44
C SER A 43 2.05 1.45 7.62
N ARG A 44 1.71 1.83 8.85
CA ARG A 44 0.57 2.71 9.12
C ARG A 44 0.70 4.05 8.41
N LEU A 45 1.85 4.72 8.55
CA LEU A 45 2.11 6.01 7.89
C LEU A 45 1.95 5.92 6.37
N LEU A 46 2.53 4.88 5.75
CA LEU A 46 2.43 4.69 4.30
C LEU A 46 0.99 4.39 3.87
N SER A 47 0.24 3.59 4.62
CA SER A 47 -1.18 3.34 4.36
C SER A 47 -2.00 4.62 4.44
N GLU A 48 -1.81 5.44 5.48
CA GLU A 48 -2.48 6.74 5.62
C GLU A 48 -2.21 7.66 4.42
N LEU A 49 -0.97 7.69 3.92
CA LEU A 49 -0.62 8.47 2.73
C LEU A 49 -1.29 7.97 1.46
N VAL A 50 -1.46 6.65 1.31
CA VAL A 50 -2.19 6.06 0.19
C VAL A 50 -3.67 6.43 0.25
N GLU A 51 -4.30 6.35 1.43
CA GLU A 51 -5.71 6.71 1.60
C GLU A 51 -5.95 8.21 1.36
N LEU A 52 -5.04 9.07 1.80
CA LEU A 52 -5.09 10.50 1.51
C LEU A 52 -5.03 10.77 -0.01
N GLU A 53 -4.20 10.06 -0.75
CA GLU A 53 -4.11 10.23 -2.20
C GLU A 53 -5.39 9.76 -2.90
N LYS A 54 -5.98 8.64 -2.48
CA LYS A 54 -7.27 8.17 -3.01
C LYS A 54 -8.38 9.19 -2.80
N SER A 55 -8.51 9.74 -1.59
CA SER A 55 -9.54 10.73 -1.27
C SER A 55 -9.46 12.01 -2.10
N ARG A 56 -8.28 12.32 -2.65
CA ARG A 56 -8.05 13.49 -3.49
C ARG A 56 -8.41 13.25 -4.97
N GLY A 57 -8.46 11.99 -5.40
CA GLY A 57 -8.84 11.59 -6.76
C GLY A 57 -10.32 11.26 -6.95
N ASP A 58 -11.08 11.08 -5.86
CA ASP A 58 -12.45 10.52 -5.87
C ASP A 58 -13.56 11.60 -5.92
N CYS A 59 -13.25 12.83 -6.35
CA CYS A 59 -14.22 13.92 -6.44
C CYS A 59 -14.87 14.07 -7.84
N GLU A 60 -14.77 13.11 -8.75
CA GLU A 60 -15.34 13.22 -10.11
C GLU A 60 -16.03 11.96 -10.67
N ASP A 61 -16.59 11.04 -9.86
CA ASP A 61 -17.42 9.95 -10.41
C ASP A 61 -18.52 9.49 -9.43
N GLU A 62 -19.52 10.33 -9.21
CA GLU A 62 -20.80 9.95 -8.58
C GLU A 62 -21.98 10.38 -9.48
N GLU A 63 -22.03 9.87 -10.72
CA GLU A 63 -23.28 9.76 -11.49
C GLU A 63 -23.20 8.53 -12.43
N ASP A 64 -23.44 7.33 -11.91
CA ASP A 64 -24.43 6.40 -12.48
C ASP A 64 -24.61 5.18 -11.55
N SER A 65 -25.53 5.30 -10.60
CA SER A 65 -25.99 4.18 -9.78
C SER A 65 -27.10 3.45 -10.53
N ASP A 66 -26.74 2.67 -11.55
CA ASP A 66 -27.65 1.66 -12.09
C ASP A 66 -27.44 0.35 -11.32
N GLU A 67 -28.30 0.16 -10.31
CA GLU A 67 -28.60 -1.13 -9.69
C GLU A 67 -29.05 -2.13 -10.77
N ASP A 68 -28.33 -3.24 -10.93
CA ASP A 68 -28.93 -4.54 -11.28
C ASP A 68 -27.92 -5.69 -11.10
N GLU A 69 -28.11 -6.49 -10.05
CA GLU A 69 -27.64 -7.88 -9.91
C GLU A 69 -28.90 -8.79 -9.95
N PRO A 70 -28.83 -10.12 -10.21
CA PRO A 70 -27.65 -10.98 -10.38
C PRO A 70 -27.76 -12.07 -11.49
N GLU A 71 -26.62 -12.75 -11.70
CA GLU A 71 -26.41 -14.16 -12.16
C GLU A 71 -27.04 -14.67 -13.47
N ASP A 72 -26.19 -15.01 -14.45
CA ASP A 72 -26.32 -16.31 -15.12
C ASP A 72 -24.96 -16.91 -15.54
N LEU A 73 -24.58 -18.01 -14.88
CA LEU A 73 -23.45 -18.87 -15.21
C LEU A 73 -23.79 -19.68 -16.46
N GLN A 74 -23.45 -19.19 -17.65
CA GLN A 74 -23.54 -20.01 -18.87
C GLN A 74 -22.25 -19.99 -19.69
N ASN A 75 -21.45 -21.03 -19.45
CA ASN A 75 -20.66 -21.79 -20.41
C ASN A 75 -20.71 -21.30 -21.86
N SER A 76 -19.55 -20.92 -22.41
CA SER A 76 -19.23 -21.08 -23.82
C SER A 76 -17.73 -20.88 -24.05
N GLU A 77 -16.96 -21.98 -23.95
CA GLU A 77 -15.66 -22.07 -24.61
C GLU A 77 -15.86 -21.85 -26.12
N LEU A 78 -15.60 -20.63 -26.60
CA LEU A 78 -15.59 -20.34 -28.03
C LEU A 78 -14.17 -19.91 -28.43
N GLN A 79 -13.43 -20.94 -28.81
CA GLN A 79 -12.10 -20.91 -29.43
C GLN A 79 -12.05 -19.93 -30.63
N PRO A 80 -11.08 -18.99 -30.71
CA PRO A 80 -10.87 -18.26 -31.94
C PRO A 80 -9.99 -19.05 -32.94
N PRO A 81 -10.22 -18.87 -34.25
CA PRO A 81 -9.75 -19.79 -35.29
C PRO A 81 -8.26 -19.63 -35.63
N ALA A 82 -7.65 -20.73 -36.05
CA ALA A 82 -6.26 -20.82 -36.50
C ALA A 82 -5.95 -19.84 -37.64
N LYS A 83 -4.88 -19.04 -37.48
CA LYS A 83 -4.24 -18.35 -38.59
C LYS A 83 -2.97 -19.11 -39.00
N ARG A 84 -3.03 -19.72 -40.20
CA ARG A 84 -1.87 -20.26 -40.92
C ARG A 84 -0.95 -19.12 -41.32
N SER A 85 0.27 -19.08 -40.80
CA SER A 85 1.34 -18.26 -41.39
C SER A 85 1.85 -18.96 -42.65
N LYS A 86 1.68 -18.34 -43.80
CA LYS A 86 2.39 -18.68 -45.03
C LYS A 86 3.09 -17.43 -45.51
N THR A 87 4.41 -17.36 -45.36
CA THR A 87 5.39 -16.89 -46.35
C THR A 87 6.75 -17.40 -45.90
#